data_AF-A0A2S9FEA5-F1
#
_entry.id   AF-A0A2S9FEA5-F1
#
_cell.length_a   1.000
_cell.length_b   1.000
_cell.length_c   1.000
_cell.angle_alpha   90.00
_cell.angle_beta   90.00
_cell.angle_gamma   90.00
#
_symmetry.space_group_name_H-M   'P 1'
#
loop_
_entity.id
_entity.type
_entity.pdbx_description
1 polymer ?
#
loop_
_entity_poly.entity_id
_entity_poly.type
_entity_poly.pdbx_seq_one_letter_code
_entity_poly.pdbx_strand_id
1 'polypeptide(L)'
;LITGMLWREAQVTGTVGLRGFYGARARRLLPASAFVGVVILFVSAAMLPRLQARSAIWDGITSALYVSNYRFILQDVDYMHASAMPSPFQHYWSLGVEEQFYLVWPALIMGTAWFVRRFRRRTRTEATASLRPFLVVLASVAIVSFALSLVLTYWMAPVAFFSLPTRAWQLAVGGLIALTATRWHRLSARAAALIGWIGLAVVMATCTLFGEATPYPGAAALAPTLGTAMVIAAGCAAPPQGVGRLLGVSPLRYIGRISYSWYLWHWPVLLMIFWSYVPALGHPVEFGLAGVLISAGLAMVTLRFVE
;
A
#
# COMPACT_ATOMS: atom_id res chain seq x y z
N LEU A 1 2.57 11.02 -6.89
CA LEU A 1 3.01 10.37 -5.62
C LEU A 1 3.13 11.42 -4.52
N ILE A 2 2.81 11.04 -3.28
CA ILE A 2 2.72 11.97 -2.13
C ILE A 2 4.07 12.62 -1.81
N THR A 3 5.16 11.86 -1.82
CA THR A 3 6.52 12.39 -1.62
C THR A 3 6.84 13.56 -2.54
N GLY A 4 6.49 13.47 -3.83
CA GLY A 4 6.73 14.55 -4.80
C GLY A 4 5.84 15.78 -4.55
N MET A 5 4.62 15.58 -4.04
CA MET A 5 3.73 16.68 -3.65
C MET A 5 4.28 17.41 -2.42
N LEU A 6 4.61 16.67 -1.35
CA LEU A 6 5.17 17.20 -0.11
C LEU A 6 6.49 17.94 -0.35
N TRP A 7 7.37 17.36 -1.18
CA TRP A 7 8.63 18.00 -1.54
C TRP A 7 8.43 19.31 -2.29
N ARG A 8 7.54 19.34 -3.31
CA ARG A 8 7.24 20.58 -4.04
C ARG A 8 6.65 21.67 -3.14
N GLU A 9 5.75 21.30 -2.25
CA GLU A 9 5.17 22.24 -1.29
C GLU A 9 6.25 22.79 -0.35
N ALA A 10 7.06 21.92 0.24
CA ALA A 10 8.17 22.32 1.12
C ALA A 10 9.22 23.18 0.42
N GLN A 11 9.42 23.04 -0.89
CA GLN A 11 10.31 23.91 -1.68
C GLN A 11 9.76 25.33 -1.81
N VAL A 12 8.44 25.49 -1.98
CA VAL A 12 7.80 26.78 -2.20
C VAL A 12 7.54 27.50 -0.87
N THR A 13 6.95 26.81 0.10
CA THR A 13 6.49 27.43 1.36
C THR A 13 7.49 27.25 2.51
N GLY A 14 8.49 26.37 2.34
CA GLY A 14 9.42 26.00 3.41
C GLY A 14 8.86 25.04 4.45
N THR A 15 7.59 24.60 4.33
CA THR A 15 6.90 23.69 5.26
C THR A 15 5.82 22.88 4.51
N VAL A 16 5.05 22.07 5.23
CA VAL A 16 3.90 21.34 4.69
C VAL A 16 2.64 21.75 5.45
N GLY A 17 1.56 22.07 4.73
CA GLY A 17 0.25 22.37 5.27
C GLY A 17 -0.47 21.13 5.79
N LEU A 18 -0.13 20.70 7.01
CA LEU A 18 -0.66 19.47 7.62
C LEU A 18 -2.19 19.40 7.64
N ARG A 19 -2.87 20.51 7.97
CA ARG A 19 -4.36 20.54 8.01
C ARG A 19 -4.98 20.24 6.66
N GLY A 20 -4.46 20.85 5.59
CA GLY A 20 -4.94 20.61 4.23
C GLY A 20 -4.62 19.19 3.77
N PHE A 21 -3.40 18.73 4.06
CA PHE A 21 -2.94 17.38 3.74
C PHE A 21 -3.82 16.30 4.38
N TYR A 22 -3.96 16.31 5.71
CA TYR A 22 -4.76 15.31 6.43
C TYR A 22 -6.26 15.47 6.14
N GLY A 23 -6.78 16.69 6.04
CA GLY A 23 -8.18 16.92 5.69
C GLY A 23 -8.56 16.38 4.31
N ALA A 24 -7.68 16.49 3.32
CA ALA A 24 -7.91 15.92 1.99
C ALA A 24 -7.87 14.39 1.99
N ARG A 25 -7.02 13.77 2.83
CA ARG A 25 -6.96 12.30 2.97
C ARG A 25 -8.16 11.76 3.71
N ALA A 26 -8.52 12.39 4.83
CA ALA A 26 -9.71 12.08 5.61
C ALA A 26 -10.97 12.07 4.74
N ARG A 27 -11.22 13.14 3.97
CA ARG A 27 -12.40 13.20 3.07
C ARG A 27 -12.40 12.15 1.96
N ARG A 28 -11.22 11.68 1.55
CA ARG A 28 -11.09 10.72 0.46
C ARG A 28 -11.21 9.27 0.94
N LEU A 29 -10.66 8.94 2.11
CA LEU A 29 -10.49 7.56 2.56
C LEU A 29 -11.53 7.16 3.61
N LEU A 30 -11.79 8.04 4.60
CA LEU A 30 -12.66 7.71 5.74
C LEU A 30 -14.10 7.31 5.35
N PRO A 31 -14.80 7.99 4.41
CA PRO A 31 -16.19 7.66 4.13
C PRO A 31 -16.38 6.20 3.68
N ALA A 32 -15.60 5.77 2.68
CA ALA A 32 -15.68 4.41 2.17
C ALA A 32 -15.15 3.39 3.18
N SER A 33 -14.01 3.64 3.85
CA SER A 33 -13.50 2.69 4.85
C SER A 33 -14.44 2.53 6.05
N ALA A 34 -15.06 3.63 6.51
CA ALA A 34 -16.02 3.57 7.61
C ALA A 34 -17.31 2.84 7.19
N PHE A 35 -17.83 3.14 5.99
CA PHE A 35 -19.01 2.47 5.46
C PHE A 35 -18.81 0.95 5.35
N VAL A 36 -17.75 0.54 4.65
CA VAL A 36 -17.44 -0.89 4.50
C VAL A 36 -17.15 -1.53 5.85
N GLY A 37 -16.40 -0.86 6.73
CA GLY A 37 -16.12 -1.36 8.07
C GLY A 37 -17.38 -1.60 8.90
N VAL A 38 -18.35 -0.69 8.86
CA VAL A 38 -19.65 -0.87 9.53
C VAL A 38 -20.41 -2.06 8.95
N VAL A 39 -20.42 -2.22 7.62
CA VAL A 39 -21.08 -3.39 6.99
C VAL A 39 -20.40 -4.69 7.43
N ILE A 40 -19.06 -4.75 7.42
CA ILE A 40 -18.32 -5.93 7.88
C ILE A 40 -18.66 -6.23 9.34
N LEU A 41 -18.77 -5.24 10.22
CA LEU A 41 -19.17 -5.43 11.62
C LEU A 41 -20.56 -6.06 11.73
N PHE A 42 -21.56 -5.53 11.02
CA PHE A 42 -22.92 -6.06 11.06
C PHE A 42 -22.97 -7.50 10.54
N VAL A 43 -22.33 -7.78 9.41
CA VAL A 43 -22.32 -9.13 8.85
C VAL A 43 -21.56 -10.11 9.76
N SER A 44 -20.44 -9.68 10.35
CA SER A 44 -19.68 -10.49 11.30
C SER A 44 -20.50 -10.82 12.55
N ALA A 45 -21.26 -9.85 13.08
CA ALA A 45 -22.13 -10.06 14.23
C ALA A 45 -23.31 -10.99 13.93
N ALA A 46 -23.83 -10.97 12.70
CA ALA A 46 -24.95 -11.80 12.27
C ALA A 46 -24.53 -13.24 11.94
N MET A 47 -23.36 -13.43 11.33
CA MET A 47 -22.96 -14.74 10.80
C MET A 47 -21.99 -15.48 11.72
N LEU A 48 -21.03 -14.80 12.39
CA LEU A 48 -19.98 -15.49 13.13
C LEU A 48 -20.45 -15.99 14.51
N PRO A 49 -19.87 -17.09 15.04
CA PRO A 49 -20.03 -17.50 16.42
C PRO A 49 -19.67 -16.36 17.40
N ARG A 50 -20.38 -16.28 18.54
CA ARG A 50 -20.28 -15.16 19.50
C ARG A 50 -18.85 -14.78 19.89
N LEU A 51 -17.97 -15.77 20.09
CA LEU A 51 -16.57 -15.52 20.45
C LEU A 51 -15.77 -14.88 19.29
N GLN A 52 -15.98 -15.36 18.06
CA GLN A 52 -15.35 -14.81 16.86
C GLN A 52 -15.91 -13.43 16.51
N ALA A 53 -17.23 -13.23 16.64
CA ALA A 53 -17.86 -11.93 16.47
C ALA A 53 -17.28 -10.89 17.44
N ARG A 54 -17.04 -11.26 18.71
CA ARG A 54 -16.38 -10.38 19.69
C ARG A 54 -14.95 -10.02 19.27
N SER A 55 -14.18 -10.97 18.74
CA SER A 55 -12.84 -10.67 18.21
C SER A 55 -12.92 -9.72 17.01
N ALA A 56 -13.83 -9.99 16.07
CA ALA A 56 -14.03 -9.17 14.87
C ALA A 56 -14.43 -7.73 15.20
N ILE A 57 -15.20 -7.50 16.28
CA ILE A 57 -15.52 -6.15 16.76
C ILE A 57 -14.24 -5.40 17.15
N TRP A 58 -13.36 -6.04 17.92
CA TRP A 58 -12.09 -5.43 18.30
C TRP A 58 -11.16 -5.22 17.11
N ASP A 59 -11.13 -6.16 16.16
CA ASP A 59 -10.38 -6.00 14.91
C ASP A 59 -10.91 -4.77 14.14
N GLY A 60 -12.24 -4.61 14.06
CA GLY A 60 -12.89 -3.46 13.46
C GLY A 60 -12.58 -2.14 14.16
N ILE A 61 -12.58 -2.10 15.50
CA ILE A 61 -12.19 -0.91 16.28
C ILE A 61 -10.74 -0.53 15.97
N THR A 62 -9.81 -1.49 16.01
CA THR A 62 -8.40 -1.19 15.71
C THR A 62 -8.17 -0.80 14.26
N SER A 63 -8.98 -1.32 13.33
CA SER A 63 -8.97 -0.95 11.92
C SER A 63 -9.47 0.47 11.70
N ALA A 64 -10.54 0.89 12.39
CA ALA A 64 -11.03 2.26 12.38
C ALA A 64 -10.03 3.26 12.99
N LEU A 65 -9.21 2.80 13.93
CA LEU A 65 -8.11 3.57 14.53
C LEU A 65 -6.78 3.49 13.75
N TYR A 66 -6.74 2.77 12.62
CA TYR A 66 -5.53 2.56 11.80
C TYR A 66 -4.34 1.93 12.55
N VAL A 67 -4.63 1.07 13.54
CA VAL A 67 -3.62 0.34 14.34
C VAL A 67 -3.83 -1.18 14.32
N SER A 68 -4.71 -1.69 13.45
CA SER A 68 -5.02 -3.12 13.35
C SER A 68 -3.81 -3.96 12.97
N ASN A 69 -2.84 -3.41 12.24
CA ASN A 69 -1.60 -4.10 11.92
C ASN A 69 -0.83 -4.58 13.16
N TYR A 70 -0.80 -3.79 14.25
CA TYR A 70 -0.17 -4.22 15.50
C TYR A 70 -1.00 -5.23 16.28
N ARG A 71 -2.33 -5.14 16.20
CA ARG A 71 -3.22 -6.14 16.76
C ARG A 71 -3.01 -7.50 16.11
N PHE A 72 -2.91 -7.55 14.79
CA PHE A 72 -2.64 -8.80 14.06
C PHE A 72 -1.25 -9.36 14.37
N ILE A 73 -0.24 -8.52 14.58
CA ILE A 73 1.07 -8.97 15.08
C ILE A 73 0.92 -9.68 16.43
N LEU A 74 0.22 -9.07 17.39
CA LEU A 74 0.04 -9.66 18.71
C LEU A 74 -0.76 -10.97 18.63
N GLN A 75 -1.83 -10.99 17.83
CA GLN A 75 -2.64 -12.20 17.62
C GLN A 75 -1.82 -13.33 16.98
N ASP A 76 -1.07 -13.07 15.91
CA ASP A 76 -0.29 -14.10 15.21
C ASP A 76 0.94 -14.57 16.00
N VAL A 77 1.50 -13.72 16.88
CA VAL A 77 2.61 -14.10 17.77
C VAL A 77 2.12 -14.92 18.98
N ASP A 78 0.97 -14.58 19.55
CA ASP A 78 0.43 -15.25 20.75
C ASP A 78 -0.37 -16.52 20.44
N TYR A 79 -0.88 -16.70 19.20
CA TYR A 79 -1.65 -17.89 18.82
C TYR A 79 -0.76 -19.07 18.41
N MET A 80 -0.68 -20.04 19.32
CA MET A 80 -0.21 -21.40 19.05
C MET A 80 -0.95 -22.01 17.84
N HIS A 81 -0.25 -22.08 16.70
CA HIS A 81 -0.50 -22.92 15.53
C HIS A 81 -1.84 -22.74 14.76
N ALA A 82 -1.80 -21.85 13.77
CA ALA A 82 -2.20 -22.08 12.37
C ALA A 82 -3.65 -22.50 11.99
N SER A 83 -4.60 -22.56 12.92
CA SER A 83 -5.94 -23.14 12.64
C SER A 83 -7.13 -22.22 12.94
N ALA A 84 -6.89 -20.95 13.31
CA ALA A 84 -7.95 -19.96 13.46
C ALA A 84 -8.26 -19.28 12.12
N MET A 85 -9.55 -19.09 11.82
CA MET A 85 -9.99 -18.40 10.62
C MET A 85 -9.45 -16.96 10.59
N PRO A 86 -9.04 -16.45 9.41
CA PRO A 86 -8.58 -15.08 9.29
C PRO A 86 -9.70 -14.07 9.59
N SER A 87 -9.33 -12.93 10.17
CA SER A 87 -10.29 -11.87 10.48
C SER A 87 -10.94 -11.29 9.21
N PRO A 88 -12.26 -11.00 9.21
CA PRO A 88 -12.91 -10.23 8.15
C PRO A 88 -12.29 -8.84 7.94
N PHE A 89 -11.62 -8.31 8.96
CA PHE A 89 -10.91 -7.03 8.92
C PHE A 89 -9.43 -7.17 8.56
N GLN A 90 -8.91 -8.38 8.34
CA GLN A 90 -7.46 -8.58 8.26
C GLN A 90 -6.82 -7.64 7.25
N HIS A 91 -7.34 -7.55 6.03
CA HIS A 91 -6.81 -6.67 4.97
C HIS A 91 -6.58 -5.22 5.42
N TYR A 92 -7.36 -4.64 6.35
CA TYR A 92 -7.18 -3.25 6.84
C TYR A 92 -5.80 -2.98 7.46
N TRP A 93 -5.02 -4.01 7.79
CA TRP A 93 -3.66 -3.85 8.27
C TRP A 93 -2.82 -2.95 7.36
N SER A 94 -2.94 -3.09 6.04
CA SER A 94 -2.12 -2.31 5.10
C SER A 94 -2.61 -0.87 5.00
N LEU A 95 -3.91 -0.62 5.24
CA LEU A 95 -4.45 0.73 5.38
C LEU A 95 -3.93 1.41 6.65
N GLY A 96 -3.79 0.66 7.76
CA GLY A 96 -3.12 1.14 8.97
C GLY A 96 -1.67 1.57 8.71
N VAL A 97 -0.90 0.73 8.01
CA VAL A 97 0.47 1.05 7.59
C VAL A 97 0.51 2.29 6.68
N GLU A 98 -0.44 2.42 5.77
CA GLU A 98 -0.56 3.58 4.86
C GLU A 98 -0.83 4.89 5.62
N GLU A 99 -1.75 4.89 6.59
CA GLU A 99 -2.05 6.07 7.40
C GLU A 99 -0.90 6.43 8.37
N GLN A 100 -0.25 5.42 8.96
CA GLN A 100 0.97 5.64 9.76
C GLN A 100 2.08 6.27 8.91
N PHE A 101 2.23 5.83 7.66
CA PHE A 101 3.11 6.47 6.70
C PHE A 101 2.68 7.92 6.43
N TYR A 102 1.40 8.21 6.24
CA TYR A 102 0.91 9.57 6.05
C TYR A 102 1.17 10.48 7.24
N LEU A 103 1.27 9.93 8.46
CA LEU A 103 1.66 10.68 9.64
C LEU A 103 3.16 10.97 9.69
N VAL A 104 4.00 9.96 9.44
CA VAL A 104 5.47 10.04 9.57
C VAL A 104 6.12 10.78 8.40
N TRP A 105 5.62 10.62 7.17
CA TRP A 105 6.29 11.11 5.97
C TRP A 105 6.35 12.64 5.85
N PRO A 106 5.27 13.39 6.09
CA PRO A 106 5.33 14.86 6.13
C PRO A 106 6.32 15.36 7.18
N ALA A 107 6.34 14.75 8.37
CA ALA A 107 7.29 15.09 9.42
C ALA A 107 8.74 14.84 8.99
N LEU A 108 9.02 13.73 8.31
CA LEU A 108 10.33 13.42 7.74
C LEU A 108 10.78 14.47 6.70
N ILE A 109 9.89 14.87 5.78
CA ILE A 109 10.17 15.87 4.75
C ILE A 109 10.39 17.25 5.38
N MET A 110 9.54 17.67 6.32
CA MET A 110 9.70 18.93 7.05
C MET A 110 10.98 18.96 7.87
N GLY A 111 11.29 17.88 8.60
CA GLY A 111 12.53 17.76 9.38
C GLY A 111 13.78 17.84 8.49
N THR A 112 13.75 17.18 7.33
CA THR A 112 14.83 17.28 6.33
C THR A 112 14.98 18.70 5.82
N ALA A 113 13.88 19.37 5.44
CA ALA A 113 13.90 20.76 4.98
C ALA A 113 14.43 21.71 6.05
N TRP A 114 13.99 21.55 7.29
CA TRP A 114 14.44 22.34 8.43
C TRP A 114 15.94 22.17 8.70
N PHE A 115 16.43 20.92 8.73
CA PHE A 115 17.85 20.62 8.95
C PHE A 115 18.72 21.25 7.85
N VAL A 116 18.34 21.08 6.58
CA VAL A 116 19.05 21.68 5.44
C VAL A 116 19.15 23.19 5.58
N ARG A 117 18.07 23.87 5.99
CA ARG A 117 18.06 25.33 6.22
C ARG A 117 18.95 25.73 7.40
N ARG A 118 18.92 24.97 8.50
CA ARG A 118 19.69 25.28 9.72
C ARG A 118 21.20 25.21 9.50
N PHE A 119 21.67 24.25 8.70
CA PHE A 119 23.09 24.07 8.38
C PHE A 119 23.55 24.96 7.22
N ARG A 120 22.69 25.24 6.22
CA ARG A 120 23.02 26.17 5.12
C ARG A 120 23.01 27.65 5.51
N ARG A 121 22.37 28.06 6.61
CA ARG A 121 22.53 29.44 7.14
C ARG A 121 23.99 29.80 7.45
N ARG A 122 24.90 28.83 7.56
CA ARG A 122 26.36 29.05 7.72
C ARG A 122 27.12 29.22 6.41
N THR A 123 26.57 28.80 5.27
CA THR A 123 27.23 28.85 3.95
C THR A 123 26.37 29.67 3.01
N ARG A 124 26.85 30.87 2.69
CA ARG A 124 26.20 31.93 1.91
C ARG A 124 26.09 31.58 0.41
N THR A 125 25.52 30.42 0.08
CA THR A 125 25.13 30.07 -1.30
C THR A 125 23.62 29.97 -1.38
N GLU A 126 23.04 31.06 -1.88
CA GLU A 126 21.66 31.18 -2.29
C GLU A 126 21.35 30.25 -3.48
N ALA A 127 20.06 29.97 -3.66
CA ALA A 127 19.44 29.25 -4.77
C ALA A 127 19.42 27.70 -4.72
N THR A 128 18.19 27.17 -4.69
CA THR A 128 17.73 25.77 -4.76
C THR A 128 18.02 24.91 -3.52
N ALA A 129 16.96 24.52 -2.80
CA ALA A 129 17.07 23.46 -1.80
C ALA A 129 17.40 22.15 -2.55
N SER A 130 18.67 21.77 -2.47
CA SER A 130 19.23 20.60 -3.14
C SER A 130 18.32 19.39 -2.91
N LEU A 131 18.04 18.64 -3.97
CA LEU A 131 17.29 17.39 -3.90
C LEU A 131 18.04 16.31 -3.09
N ARG A 132 19.37 16.43 -3.00
CA ARG A 132 20.28 15.42 -2.46
C ARG A 132 19.93 14.98 -1.02
N PRO A 133 19.67 15.86 -0.04
CA PRO A 133 19.35 15.45 1.32
C PRO A 133 18.08 14.60 1.39
N PHE A 134 17.05 14.94 0.61
CA PHE A 134 15.83 14.13 0.54
C PHE A 134 16.09 12.75 -0.06
N LEU A 135 16.92 12.66 -1.11
CA LEU A 135 17.31 11.37 -1.69
C LEU A 135 18.11 10.52 -0.71
N VAL A 136 19.05 11.13 0.03
CA VAL A 136 19.84 10.44 1.06
C VAL A 136 18.92 9.90 2.16
N VAL A 137 18.04 10.73 2.71
CA VAL A 137 17.10 10.30 3.75
C VAL A 137 16.20 9.17 3.27
N LEU A 138 15.62 9.28 2.08
CA LEU A 138 14.76 8.22 1.54
C LEU A 138 15.54 6.93 1.22
N ALA A 139 16.77 7.05 0.71
CA ALA A 139 17.63 5.90 0.49
C ALA A 139 18.02 5.22 1.82
N SER A 140 18.32 5.99 2.86
CA SER A 140 18.58 5.47 4.20
C SER A 140 17.35 4.74 4.76
N VAL A 141 16.16 5.33 4.65
CA VAL A 141 14.91 4.67 5.05
C VAL A 141 14.73 3.37 4.27
N ALA A 142 14.94 3.37 2.95
CA ALA A 142 14.81 2.18 2.11
C ALA A 142 15.78 1.06 2.55
N ILE A 143 17.05 1.39 2.75
CA ILE A 143 18.09 0.42 3.12
C ILE A 143 17.82 -0.16 4.51
N VAL A 144 17.57 0.70 5.50
CA VAL A 144 17.35 0.26 6.89
C VAL A 144 16.06 -0.55 6.99
N SER A 145 14.97 -0.08 6.39
CA SER A 145 13.69 -0.79 6.39
C SER A 145 13.77 -2.13 5.65
N PHE A 146 14.50 -2.19 4.53
CA PHE A 146 14.72 -3.45 3.81
C PHE A 146 15.59 -4.43 4.61
N ALA A 147 16.65 -3.95 5.27
CA ALA A 147 17.47 -4.79 6.15
C ALA A 147 16.65 -5.37 7.31
N LEU A 148 15.81 -4.54 7.94
CA LEU A 148 14.85 -5.01 8.96
C LEU A 148 13.87 -6.03 8.40
N SER A 149 13.35 -5.82 7.19
CA SER A 149 12.49 -6.77 6.49
C SER A 149 13.18 -8.11 6.30
N LEU A 150 14.44 -8.14 5.88
CA LEU A 150 15.21 -9.38 5.71
C LEU A 150 15.37 -10.14 7.01
N VAL A 151 15.83 -9.45 8.07
CA VAL A 151 16.09 -10.06 9.38
C VAL A 151 14.79 -10.55 10.01
N LEU A 152 13.77 -9.69 10.09
CA LEU A 152 12.53 -10.04 10.79
C LEU A 152 11.68 -11.05 10.02
N THR A 153 11.82 -11.17 8.69
CA THR A 153 11.11 -12.25 7.97
C THR A 153 11.57 -13.63 8.44
N TYR A 154 12.83 -13.76 8.83
CA TYR A 154 13.38 -15.00 9.35
C TYR A 154 13.01 -15.24 10.83
N TRP A 155 13.11 -14.21 11.67
CA TRP A 155 12.94 -14.36 13.13
C TRP A 155 11.50 -14.17 13.62
N MET A 156 10.73 -13.29 12.99
CA MET A 156 9.40 -12.87 13.43
C MET A 156 8.52 -12.51 12.23
N ALA A 157 8.13 -13.52 11.44
CA ALA A 157 7.39 -13.34 10.19
C ALA A 157 6.14 -12.43 10.32
N PRO A 158 5.30 -12.52 11.38
CA PRO A 158 4.16 -11.62 11.55
C PRO A 158 4.57 -10.14 11.68
N VAL A 159 5.64 -9.85 12.43
CA VAL A 159 6.17 -8.48 12.57
C VAL A 159 6.68 -7.97 11.23
N ALA A 160 7.44 -8.80 10.51
CA ALA A 160 7.91 -8.43 9.18
C ALA A 160 6.76 -8.17 8.21
N PHE A 161 5.67 -8.94 8.34
CA PHE A 161 4.54 -8.85 7.44
C PHE A 161 3.72 -7.58 7.67
N PHE A 162 3.34 -7.29 8.91
CA PHE A 162 2.35 -6.24 9.24
C PHE A 162 2.95 -4.89 9.65
N SER A 163 4.24 -4.80 9.98
CA SER A 163 4.80 -3.58 10.57
C SER A 163 5.21 -2.51 9.54
N LEU A 164 4.98 -1.23 9.83
CA LEU A 164 5.49 -0.13 9.01
C LEU A 164 7.03 -0.15 8.88
N PRO A 165 7.84 -0.37 9.93
CA PRO A 165 9.30 -0.34 9.81
C PRO A 165 9.88 -1.34 8.80
N THR A 166 9.26 -2.51 8.60
CA THR A 166 9.70 -3.49 7.59
C THR A 166 9.10 -3.26 6.21
N ARG A 167 8.07 -2.40 6.11
CA ARG A 167 7.34 -2.07 4.87
C ARG A 167 7.60 -0.66 4.33
N ALA A 168 8.33 0.16 5.09
CA ALA A 168 8.60 1.54 4.70
C ALA A 168 9.50 1.63 3.45
N TRP A 169 10.32 0.63 3.16
CA TRP A 169 11.21 0.66 2.01
C TRP A 169 10.47 0.64 0.67
N GLN A 170 9.34 -0.08 0.53
CA GLN A 170 8.54 -0.05 -0.70
C GLN A 170 8.03 1.38 -1.00
N LEU A 171 7.56 2.07 0.05
CA LEU A 171 7.08 3.46 -0.03
C LEU A 171 8.24 4.43 -0.31
N ALA A 172 9.41 4.17 0.28
CA ALA A 172 10.63 4.92 0.03
C ALA A 172 11.10 4.79 -1.44
N VAL A 173 11.06 3.58 -2.02
CA VAL A 173 11.35 3.34 -3.45
C VAL A 173 10.41 4.17 -4.33
N GLY A 174 9.10 4.14 -4.08
CA GLY A 174 8.15 5.01 -4.78
C GLY A 174 8.47 6.50 -4.61
N GLY A 175 8.86 6.92 -3.40
CA GLY A 175 9.32 8.27 -3.12
C GLY A 175 10.56 8.68 -3.91
N LEU A 176 11.55 7.80 -4.00
CA LEU A 176 12.77 8.02 -4.78
C LEU A 176 12.45 8.20 -6.27
N ILE A 177 11.56 7.37 -6.83
CA ILE A 177 11.09 7.53 -8.22
C ILE A 177 10.40 8.88 -8.40
N ALA A 178 9.52 9.27 -7.46
CA ALA A 178 8.82 10.55 -7.52
C ALA A 178 9.78 11.75 -7.54
N LEU A 179 10.82 11.72 -6.70
CA LEU A 179 11.83 12.78 -6.63
C LEU A 179 12.77 12.78 -7.84
N THR A 180 12.97 11.63 -8.46
CA THR A 180 13.84 11.47 -9.64
C THR A 180 13.08 11.44 -10.96
N ALA A 181 11.78 11.76 -10.97
CA ALA A 181 10.91 11.76 -12.16
C ALA A 181 11.53 12.48 -13.37
N THR A 182 12.18 13.63 -13.14
CA THR A 182 12.89 14.41 -14.18
C THR A 182 14.05 13.68 -14.84
N ARG A 183 14.68 12.73 -14.14
CA ARG A 183 15.72 11.86 -14.72
C ARG A 183 15.09 10.76 -15.56
N TRP A 184 13.99 10.18 -15.10
CA TRP A 184 13.26 9.16 -15.84
C TRP A 184 12.67 9.70 -17.15
N HIS A 185 12.23 10.96 -17.19
CA HIS A 185 11.81 11.65 -18.41
C HIS A 185 12.87 11.67 -19.53
N ARG A 186 14.16 11.46 -19.21
CA ARG A 186 15.25 11.43 -20.20
C ARG A 186 15.46 10.06 -20.83
N LEU A 187 14.77 9.02 -20.36
CA LEU A 187 14.85 7.70 -20.98
C LEU A 187 14.28 7.75 -22.40
N SER A 188 14.94 7.06 -23.33
CA SER A 188 14.40 6.90 -24.67
C SER A 188 13.11 6.07 -24.61
N ALA A 189 12.19 6.33 -25.54
CA ALA A 189 10.90 5.65 -25.55
C ALA A 189 11.02 4.13 -25.69
N ARG A 190 12.03 3.64 -26.42
CA ARG A 190 12.35 2.20 -26.54
C ARG A 190 12.81 1.61 -25.21
N ALA A 191 13.74 2.28 -24.52
CA ALA A 191 14.21 1.83 -23.20
C ALA A 191 13.08 1.84 -22.17
N ALA A 192 12.26 2.88 -22.16
CA ALA A 192 11.09 2.97 -21.30
C ALA A 192 10.09 1.84 -21.58
N ALA A 193 9.79 1.56 -22.84
CA ALA A 193 8.89 0.45 -23.20
C ALA A 193 9.43 -0.91 -22.73
N LEU A 194 10.73 -1.19 -22.95
CA LEU A 194 11.35 -2.44 -22.52
C LEU A 194 11.33 -2.58 -20.98
N ILE A 195 11.77 -1.54 -20.25
CA ILE A 195 11.75 -1.51 -18.79
C ILE A 195 10.32 -1.72 -18.27
N GLY A 196 9.33 -1.06 -18.88
CA GLY A 196 7.93 -1.19 -18.49
C GLY A 196 7.39 -2.60 -18.67
N TRP A 197 7.68 -3.25 -19.80
CA TRP A 197 7.26 -4.63 -20.05
C TRP A 197 7.96 -5.65 -19.15
N ILE A 198 9.26 -5.49 -18.92
CA ILE A 198 9.99 -6.33 -17.95
C ILE A 198 9.38 -6.16 -16.56
N GLY A 199 9.12 -4.92 -16.14
CA GLY A 199 8.50 -4.63 -14.86
C GLY A 199 7.14 -5.30 -14.70
N LEU A 200 6.28 -5.20 -15.72
CA LEU A 200 4.98 -5.87 -15.72
C LEU A 200 5.13 -7.39 -15.69
N ALA A 201 6.04 -7.96 -16.48
CA ALA A 201 6.29 -9.40 -16.49
C ALA A 201 6.75 -9.91 -15.12
N VAL A 202 7.62 -9.17 -14.43
CA VAL A 202 8.05 -9.49 -13.05
C VAL A 202 6.87 -9.45 -12.09
N VAL A 203 6.01 -8.43 -12.16
CA VAL A 203 4.80 -8.36 -11.32
C VAL A 203 3.88 -9.56 -11.59
N MET A 204 3.60 -9.86 -12.86
CA MET A 204 2.75 -11.00 -13.22
C MET A 204 3.34 -12.35 -12.77
N ALA A 205 4.67 -12.51 -12.88
CA ALA A 205 5.36 -13.71 -12.41
C ALA A 205 5.22 -13.91 -10.90
N THR A 206 5.21 -12.83 -10.11
CA THR A 206 5.00 -12.94 -8.64
C THR A 206 3.62 -13.45 -8.28
N CYS A 207 2.60 -13.24 -9.13
CA CYS A 207 1.25 -13.77 -8.92
C CYS A 207 1.16 -15.29 -9.10
N THR A 208 2.10 -15.92 -9.81
CA THR A 208 2.07 -17.36 -10.12
C THR A 208 3.19 -18.15 -9.45
N LEU A 209 4.33 -17.51 -9.16
CA LEU A 209 5.51 -18.18 -8.59
C LEU A 209 5.55 -18.15 -7.06
N PHE A 210 4.85 -17.21 -6.43
CA PHE A 210 4.79 -17.16 -4.98
C PHE A 210 3.69 -18.08 -4.45
N GLY A 211 3.99 -18.75 -3.35
CA GLY A 211 3.06 -19.65 -2.67
C GLY A 211 3.35 -19.69 -1.17
N GLU A 212 2.67 -20.59 -0.45
CA GLU A 212 2.75 -20.69 1.02
C GLU A 212 4.17 -20.90 1.56
N ALA A 213 5.03 -21.57 0.79
CA ALA A 213 6.43 -21.80 1.16
C ALA A 213 7.34 -20.59 0.94
N THR A 214 6.86 -19.50 0.33
CA THR A 214 7.69 -18.32 0.04
C THR A 214 7.82 -17.45 1.29
N PRO A 215 9.03 -17.26 1.85
CA PRO A 215 9.21 -16.37 2.99
C PRO A 215 8.95 -14.92 2.57
N TYR A 216 7.83 -14.37 3.01
CA TYR A 216 7.37 -13.04 2.63
C TYR A 216 7.20 -12.13 3.86
N PRO A 217 7.65 -10.86 3.83
CA PRO A 217 8.22 -10.14 2.68
C PRO A 217 9.61 -10.57 2.25
N GLY A 218 10.58 -10.55 3.17
CA GLY A 218 11.99 -10.85 2.92
C GLY A 218 12.53 -10.30 1.59
N ALA A 219 13.37 -11.11 0.95
CA ALA A 219 13.89 -10.81 -0.38
C ALA A 219 12.81 -10.98 -1.46
N ALA A 220 11.80 -11.84 -1.25
CA ALA A 220 10.72 -12.08 -2.22
C ALA A 220 9.99 -10.79 -2.59
N ALA A 221 9.79 -9.87 -1.63
CA ALA A 221 9.16 -8.58 -1.85
C ALA A 221 9.96 -7.64 -2.79
N LEU A 222 11.23 -7.92 -3.12
CA LEU A 222 11.98 -7.18 -4.14
C LEU A 222 11.32 -7.28 -5.50
N ALA A 223 10.91 -8.48 -5.92
CA ALA A 223 10.37 -8.71 -7.25
C ALA A 223 9.13 -7.84 -7.54
N PRO A 224 8.03 -7.89 -6.76
CA PRO A 224 6.86 -7.06 -7.05
C PRO A 224 7.14 -5.57 -6.86
N THR A 225 8.01 -5.19 -5.91
CA THR A 225 8.33 -3.78 -5.64
C THR A 225 9.14 -3.17 -6.78
N LEU A 226 10.21 -3.84 -7.22
CA LEU A 226 11.05 -3.37 -8.32
C LEU A 226 10.32 -3.49 -9.67
N GLY A 227 9.53 -4.54 -9.88
CA GLY A 227 8.68 -4.66 -11.06
C GLY A 227 7.70 -3.49 -11.18
N THR A 228 7.03 -3.14 -10.08
CA THR A 228 6.14 -1.97 -10.04
C THR A 228 6.91 -0.66 -10.21
N ALA A 229 8.10 -0.53 -9.60
CA ALA A 229 8.98 0.63 -9.79
C ALA A 229 9.36 0.84 -11.26
N MET A 230 9.70 -0.23 -11.97
CA MET A 230 10.02 -0.21 -13.40
C MET A 230 8.83 0.25 -14.24
N VAL A 231 7.61 -0.24 -13.96
CA VAL A 231 6.39 0.20 -14.64
C VAL A 231 6.13 1.70 -14.41
N ILE A 232 6.27 2.18 -13.17
CA ILE A 232 6.07 3.60 -12.84
C ILE A 232 7.13 4.48 -13.53
N ALA A 233 8.41 4.09 -13.46
CA ALA A 233 9.51 4.83 -14.07
C ALA A 233 9.36 4.92 -15.60
N ALA A 234 8.96 3.82 -16.25
CA ALA A 234 8.63 3.79 -17.67
C ALA A 234 7.46 4.74 -18.01
N GLY A 235 6.42 4.73 -17.17
CA GLY A 235 5.26 5.61 -17.31
C GLY A 235 5.60 7.10 -17.16
N CYS A 236 6.64 7.47 -16.40
CA CYS A 236 7.15 8.84 -16.39
C CYS A 236 7.78 9.21 -17.74
N ALA A 237 8.56 8.31 -18.35
CA ALA A 237 9.30 8.59 -19.57
C ALA A 237 8.43 8.70 -20.83
N ALA A 238 7.56 7.70 -21.06
CA ALA A 238 6.76 7.60 -22.28
C ALA A 238 5.34 7.09 -21.99
N PRO A 239 4.46 7.90 -21.36
CA PRO A 239 3.13 7.47 -20.93
C PRO A 239 2.27 6.79 -22.01
N PRO A 240 2.21 7.26 -23.28
CA PRO A 240 1.37 6.64 -24.30
C PRO A 240 2.03 5.44 -25.03
N GLN A 241 3.22 5.00 -24.61
CA GLN A 241 3.99 3.94 -25.29
C GLN A 241 4.23 2.73 -24.37
N GLY A 242 4.62 1.60 -24.97
CA GLY A 242 4.93 0.36 -24.26
C GLY A 242 3.80 -0.11 -23.36
N VAL A 243 4.13 -0.47 -22.13
CA VAL A 243 3.17 -0.91 -21.10
C VAL A 243 2.13 0.17 -20.76
N GLY A 244 2.48 1.46 -20.88
CA GLY A 244 1.57 2.58 -20.61
C GLY A 244 0.39 2.64 -21.58
N ARG A 245 0.59 2.19 -22.83
CA ARG A 245 -0.52 2.06 -23.80
C ARG A 245 -1.53 1.00 -23.38
N LEU A 246 -1.05 -0.14 -22.91
CA LEU A 246 -1.92 -1.22 -22.39
C LEU A 246 -2.64 -0.74 -21.14
N LEU A 247 -1.91 -0.33 -20.09
CA LEU A 247 -2.49 0.08 -18.81
C LEU A 247 -3.33 1.37 -18.89
N GLY A 248 -3.15 2.15 -19.96
CA GLY A 248 -3.86 3.38 -20.24
C GLY A 248 -5.23 3.23 -20.90
N VAL A 249 -5.63 2.01 -21.30
CA VAL A 249 -6.97 1.78 -21.88
C VAL A 249 -8.07 2.06 -20.87
N SER A 250 -9.24 2.49 -21.35
CA SER A 250 -10.36 2.91 -20.49
C SER A 250 -10.76 1.86 -19.43
N PRO A 251 -10.89 0.55 -19.75
CA PRO A 251 -11.21 -0.46 -18.74
C PRO A 251 -10.18 -0.57 -17.62
N LEU A 252 -8.88 -0.61 -17.93
CA LEU A 252 -7.83 -0.73 -16.91
C LEU A 252 -7.70 0.54 -16.07
N ARG A 253 -7.90 1.71 -16.67
CA ARG A 253 -8.00 2.98 -15.92
C ARG A 253 -9.22 3.01 -15.00
N TYR A 254 -10.34 2.43 -15.42
CA TYR A 254 -11.54 2.34 -14.59
C TYR A 254 -11.32 1.41 -13.40
N ILE A 255 -10.70 0.24 -13.60
CA ILE A 255 -10.24 -0.64 -12.51
C ILE A 255 -9.38 0.15 -11.52
N GLY A 256 -8.44 0.96 -12.02
CA GLY A 256 -7.63 1.84 -11.18
C GLY A 256 -8.44 2.84 -10.36
N ARG A 257 -9.59 3.32 -10.86
CA ARG A 257 -10.47 4.26 -10.14
C ARG A 257 -11.24 3.59 -9.01
N ILE A 258 -11.76 2.38 -9.24
CA ILE A 258 -12.50 1.62 -8.21
C ILE A 258 -11.58 0.88 -7.24
N SER A 259 -10.27 0.86 -7.49
CA SER A 259 -9.31 0.00 -6.79
C SER A 259 -9.33 0.12 -5.26
N TYR A 260 -9.57 1.33 -4.72
CA TYR A 260 -9.65 1.55 -3.27
C TYR A 260 -10.89 0.88 -2.66
N SER A 261 -12.08 1.24 -3.15
CA SER A 261 -13.35 0.60 -2.75
C SER A 261 -13.31 -0.91 -2.99
N TRP A 262 -12.72 -1.38 -4.09
CA TRP A 262 -12.59 -2.80 -4.39
C TRP A 262 -11.68 -3.51 -3.39
N TYR A 263 -10.57 -2.88 -3.01
CA TYR A 263 -9.71 -3.38 -1.94
C TYR A 263 -10.45 -3.49 -0.59
N LEU A 264 -11.40 -2.62 -0.27
CA LEU A 264 -12.19 -2.75 0.96
C LEU A 264 -13.18 -3.93 0.92
N TRP A 265 -13.75 -4.23 -0.26
CA TRP A 265 -14.77 -5.28 -0.41
C TRP A 265 -14.21 -6.67 -0.74
N HIS A 266 -13.08 -6.78 -1.44
CA HIS A 266 -12.62 -8.07 -1.97
C HIS A 266 -12.42 -9.11 -0.88
N TRP A 267 -11.75 -8.73 0.22
CA TRP A 267 -11.38 -9.64 1.29
C TRP A 267 -12.59 -10.20 2.06
N PRO A 268 -13.50 -9.38 2.64
CA PRO A 268 -14.65 -9.90 3.36
C PRO A 268 -15.58 -10.71 2.45
N VAL A 269 -15.76 -10.31 1.19
CA VAL A 269 -16.59 -11.06 0.22
C VAL A 269 -15.98 -12.43 -0.08
N LEU A 270 -14.68 -12.47 -0.38
CA LEU A 270 -13.99 -13.74 -0.63
C LEU A 270 -14.02 -14.63 0.60
N LEU A 271 -13.76 -14.10 1.79
CA LEU A 271 -13.85 -14.86 3.03
C LEU A 271 -15.25 -15.45 3.25
N MET A 272 -16.31 -14.68 3.04
CA MET A 272 -17.69 -15.16 3.22
C MET A 272 -18.06 -16.27 2.23
N ILE A 273 -17.67 -16.12 0.96
CA ILE A 273 -17.91 -17.15 -0.06
C ILE A 273 -17.10 -18.40 0.27
N PHE A 274 -15.82 -18.26 0.60
CA PHE A 274 -14.99 -19.40 0.95
C PHE A 274 -15.51 -20.11 2.21
N TRP A 275 -15.92 -19.36 3.24
CA TRP A 275 -16.44 -19.94 4.47
C TRP A 275 -17.76 -20.70 4.28
N SER A 276 -18.67 -20.17 3.46
CA SER A 276 -20.00 -20.75 3.28
C SER A 276 -20.00 -21.99 2.39
N TYR A 277 -19.07 -22.09 1.43
CA TYR A 277 -19.16 -23.08 0.35
C TYR A 277 -17.95 -24.02 0.22
N VAL A 278 -16.74 -23.62 0.65
CA VAL A 278 -15.54 -24.48 0.50
C VAL A 278 -15.61 -25.78 1.30
N PRO A 279 -16.08 -25.80 2.55
CA PRO A 279 -16.15 -27.05 3.32
C PRO A 279 -17.00 -28.13 2.63
N ALA A 280 -17.95 -27.73 1.78
CA ALA A 280 -18.86 -28.62 1.07
C ALA A 280 -18.43 -28.94 -0.38
N LEU A 281 -17.77 -28.01 -1.07
CA LEU A 281 -17.55 -28.07 -2.53
C LEU A 281 -16.07 -27.94 -2.94
N GLY A 282 -15.13 -27.81 -2.00
CA GLY A 282 -13.72 -27.57 -2.27
C GLY A 282 -13.41 -26.15 -2.73
N HIS A 283 -12.34 -25.96 -3.51
CA HIS A 283 -11.92 -24.63 -4.02
C HIS A 283 -12.17 -24.47 -5.54
N PRO A 284 -13.43 -24.50 -6.02
CA PRO A 284 -13.68 -24.28 -7.44
C PRO A 284 -13.43 -22.81 -7.81
N VAL A 285 -12.78 -22.63 -8.96
CA VAL A 285 -12.39 -21.31 -9.51
C VAL A 285 -13.59 -20.38 -9.67
N GLU A 286 -14.78 -20.94 -9.93
CA GLU A 286 -16.04 -20.24 -10.11
C GLU A 286 -16.42 -19.38 -8.90
N PHE A 287 -16.23 -19.89 -7.67
CA PHE A 287 -16.53 -19.11 -6.45
C PHE A 287 -15.57 -17.94 -6.26
N GLY A 288 -14.30 -18.12 -6.61
CA GLY A 288 -13.31 -17.04 -6.62
C GLY A 288 -13.69 -15.94 -7.61
N LEU A 289 -14.04 -16.33 -8.84
CA LEU A 289 -14.51 -15.39 -9.88
C LEU A 289 -15.80 -14.67 -9.45
N ALA A 290 -16.76 -15.38 -8.88
CA ALA A 290 -17.97 -14.78 -8.34
C ALA A 290 -17.65 -13.74 -7.25
N GLY A 291 -16.76 -14.06 -6.31
CA GLY A 291 -16.33 -13.13 -5.27
C GLY A 291 -15.63 -11.88 -5.81
N VAL A 292 -14.78 -12.03 -6.83
CA VAL A 292 -14.13 -10.93 -7.54
C VAL A 292 -15.17 -10.03 -8.23
N LEU A 293 -16.17 -10.61 -8.91
CA LEU A 293 -17.22 -9.86 -9.59
C LEU A 293 -18.18 -9.16 -8.61
N ILE A 294 -18.59 -9.84 -7.54
CA ILE A 294 -19.44 -9.28 -6.48
C ILE A 294 -18.75 -8.11 -5.80
N SER A 295 -17.48 -8.28 -5.40
CA SER A 295 -16.70 -7.22 -4.77
C SER A 295 -16.45 -6.04 -5.71
N ALA A 296 -16.26 -6.27 -7.01
CA ALA A 296 -16.20 -5.20 -8.02
C ALA A 296 -17.54 -4.44 -8.13
N GLY A 297 -18.67 -5.17 -8.11
CA GLY A 297 -20.02 -4.60 -8.09
C GLY A 297 -20.23 -3.67 -6.90
N LEU A 298 -19.94 -4.16 -5.69
CA LEU A 298 -20.02 -3.39 -4.46
C LEU A 298 -19.08 -2.18 -4.46
N ALA A 299 -17.88 -2.33 -5.04
CA ALA A 299 -16.95 -1.22 -5.20
C ALA A 299 -17.49 -0.12 -6.11
N MET A 300 -18.12 -0.48 -7.23
CA MET A 300 -18.75 0.50 -8.14
C MET A 300 -19.91 1.24 -7.47
N VAL A 301 -20.71 0.55 -6.66
CA VAL A 301 -21.79 1.15 -5.87
C VAL A 301 -21.20 2.11 -4.82
N THR A 302 -20.19 1.68 -4.09
CA THR A 302 -19.53 2.49 -3.05
C THR A 302 -18.92 3.76 -3.65
N LEU A 303 -18.19 3.62 -4.77
CA LEU A 303 -17.59 4.75 -5.50
C LEU A 303 -18.65 5.76 -5.97
N ARG A 304 -19.88 5.31 -6.26
CA ARG A 304 -20.94 6.20 -6.79
C ARG A 304 -21.72 6.93 -5.70
N PHE A 305 -21.91 6.29 -4.55
CA PHE A 305 -22.84 6.77 -3.51
C PHE A 305 -22.16 7.23 -2.21
N VAL A 306 -20.89 6.86 -1.99
CA VAL A 306 -20.16 7.16 -0.74
C VAL A 306 -18.95 8.04 -0.99
N GLU A 307 -18.26 7.86 -2.11
CA GLU A 307 -17.10 8.67 -2.55
C GLU A 307 -17.53 9.81 -3.50
#